data_AF-A0A9D9MKC6-F1
#
_entry.id   AF-A0A9D9MKC6-F1
#
_cell.length_a   1.000
_cell.length_b   1.000
_cell.length_c   1.000
_cell.angle_alpha   90.00
_cell.angle_beta   90.00
_cell.angle_gamma   90.00
#
_symmetry.space_group_name_H-M   'P 1'
#
loop_
_entity.id
_entity.type
_entity.pdbx_description
1 polymer ?
#
loop_
_entity_poly.entity_id
_entity_poly.type
_entity_poly.pdbx_seq_one_letter_code
_entity_poly.pdbx_strand_id
1 'polypeptide(L)'
;MAAVPRVELEAPPGMAIALRVRLANRMMAAVLVRPQVDDWVSSEGEILPAGARIEPAYVYLLQGAEVRQTVTLRVPLHLKEGTRLTSALRFPGISEQAVAIALGVRGGDGDAPLPALECPLEVSLPLGDDAPRAGGDEFGSAAQASYSLVAGLAGLDMLPARWLVAELLTAVCQAGEAQTDSEAGRALLERLGRTRFFKNGVVAFASAQAPRWILSGLSATSGLHAAMGGQLGQGQLLHIWERWLLGLADADIERGDAAPEVRVPDVQLQAFAATLGTQADRWFANLLLGLALLSPRVASALEQIAARAPEPPPPPAEAAPRAGGDDVLGEDGSLGR
;
A
#
# COMPACT_ATOMS: atom_id res chain seq x y z
N MET A 1 6.97 -11.78 24.39
CA MET A 1 6.12 -12.97 24.55
C MET A 1 4.78 -12.59 25.17
N ALA A 2 3.83 -12.15 24.34
CA ALA A 2 2.42 -12.20 24.69
C ALA A 2 1.78 -13.41 23.99
N ALA A 3 1.07 -14.25 24.74
CA ALA A 3 0.28 -15.33 24.12
C ALA A 3 -0.92 -14.73 23.36
N VAL A 4 -1.31 -15.35 22.24
CA VAL A 4 -2.54 -14.98 21.53
C VAL A 4 -3.73 -15.16 22.48
N PRO A 5 -4.56 -14.13 22.71
CA PRO A 5 -5.71 -14.26 23.60
C PRO A 5 -6.71 -15.25 23.02
N ARG A 6 -7.53 -15.83 23.90
CA ARG A 6 -8.65 -16.71 23.55
C ARG A 6 -9.89 -16.23 24.27
N VAL A 7 -11.02 -16.36 23.63
CA VAL A 7 -12.33 -15.97 24.13
C VAL A 7 -13.16 -17.22 24.30
N GLU A 8 -13.47 -17.59 25.54
CA GLU A 8 -14.33 -18.72 25.89
C GLU A 8 -15.62 -18.17 26.51
N LEU A 9 -16.77 -18.53 25.94
CA LEU A 9 -18.07 -17.95 26.25
C LEU A 9 -19.13 -19.03 26.39
N GLU A 10 -20.21 -18.71 27.10
CA GLU A 10 -21.43 -19.50 27.11
C GLU A 10 -22.65 -18.58 27.02
N ALA A 11 -23.55 -18.85 26.09
CA ALA A 11 -24.74 -18.04 25.83
C ALA A 11 -25.88 -18.89 25.23
N PRO A 12 -27.15 -18.53 25.46
CA PRO A 12 -28.29 -19.20 24.82
C PRO A 12 -28.47 -18.76 23.35
N PRO A 13 -29.23 -19.53 22.56
CA PRO A 13 -29.59 -19.18 21.18
C PRO A 13 -30.19 -17.77 21.06
N GLY A 14 -29.90 -17.07 19.96
CA GLY A 14 -30.41 -15.73 19.69
C GLY A 14 -29.73 -14.57 20.43
N MET A 15 -28.96 -14.84 21.49
CA MET A 15 -28.26 -13.79 22.24
C MET A 15 -27.24 -13.05 21.33
N ALA A 16 -27.12 -11.74 21.53
CA ALA A 16 -26.03 -10.95 20.97
C ALA A 16 -24.81 -10.98 21.91
N ILE A 17 -23.62 -11.18 21.36
CA ILE A 17 -22.35 -11.15 22.10
C ILE A 17 -21.61 -9.89 21.65
N ALA A 18 -21.11 -9.08 22.59
CA ALA A 18 -20.39 -7.85 22.31
C ALA A 18 -18.97 -7.90 22.89
N LEU A 19 -17.98 -8.26 22.06
CA LEU A 19 -16.58 -8.22 22.43
C LEU A 19 -16.11 -6.75 22.45
N ARG A 20 -15.77 -6.24 23.63
CA ARG A 20 -15.20 -4.90 23.85
C ARG A 20 -13.70 -4.98 23.66
N VAL A 21 -13.26 -4.85 22.40
CA VAL A 21 -11.86 -5.03 21.99
C VAL A 21 -11.06 -3.76 22.31
N ARG A 22 -10.11 -3.86 23.22
CA ARG A 22 -9.03 -2.88 23.41
C ARG A 22 -7.85 -3.30 22.56
N LEU A 23 -7.54 -2.52 21.54
CA LEU A 23 -6.53 -2.85 20.53
C LEU A 23 -5.33 -1.91 20.64
N ALA A 24 -4.13 -2.47 20.82
CA ALA A 24 -2.88 -1.74 20.98
C ALA A 24 -1.89 -2.03 19.84
N ASN A 25 -1.30 -1.00 19.24
CA ASN A 25 -0.26 -1.16 18.24
C ASN A 25 1.14 -1.22 18.89
N ARG A 26 1.81 -2.38 18.81
CA ARG A 26 3.21 -2.57 19.24
C ARG A 26 4.20 -2.61 18.06
N MET A 27 3.71 -2.55 16.81
CA MET A 27 4.53 -2.50 15.60
C MET A 27 5.33 -1.19 15.52
N MET A 28 6.43 -1.19 14.78
CA MET A 28 7.27 0.01 14.54
C MET A 28 6.68 0.99 13.51
N ALA A 29 5.42 0.82 13.10
CA ALA A 29 4.75 1.63 12.09
C ALA A 29 3.28 1.85 12.44
N ALA A 30 2.67 2.91 11.89
CA ALA A 30 1.23 3.11 11.97
C ALA A 30 0.49 2.14 11.03
N VAL A 31 -0.62 1.58 11.50
CA VAL A 31 -1.37 0.52 10.81
C VAL A 31 -2.83 0.93 10.59
N LEU A 32 -3.44 0.52 9.47
CA LEU A 32 -4.89 0.61 9.25
C LEU A 32 -5.50 -0.75 9.54
N VAL A 33 -6.29 -0.84 10.60
CA VAL A 33 -6.88 -2.09 11.09
C VAL A 33 -8.34 -2.18 10.65
N ARG A 34 -8.68 -3.27 9.97
CA ARG A 34 -10.05 -3.73 9.71
C ARG A 34 -10.13 -5.19 10.17
N PRO A 35 -10.56 -5.45 11.42
CA PRO A 35 -10.71 -6.81 11.89
C PRO A 35 -11.79 -7.54 11.07
N GLN A 36 -11.70 -8.86 11.00
CA GLN A 36 -12.69 -9.74 10.40
C GLN A 36 -13.03 -10.86 11.37
N VAL A 37 -14.22 -11.45 11.28
CA VAL A 37 -14.62 -12.61 12.08
C VAL A 37 -15.08 -13.71 11.16
N ASP A 38 -14.52 -14.90 11.35
CA ASP A 38 -14.91 -16.10 10.62
C ASP A 38 -16.33 -16.54 11.01
N ASP A 39 -17.04 -17.21 10.11
CA ASP A 39 -18.34 -17.82 10.44
C ASP A 39 -18.22 -18.89 11.54
N TRP A 40 -19.32 -19.18 12.23
CA TRP A 40 -19.36 -20.20 13.26
C TRP A 40 -19.24 -21.59 12.64
N VAL A 41 -18.27 -22.38 13.08
CA VAL A 41 -18.18 -23.82 12.81
C VAL A 41 -18.69 -24.57 14.04
N SER A 42 -19.72 -25.41 13.87
CA SER A 42 -20.27 -26.23 14.94
C SER A 42 -19.42 -27.46 15.25
N SER A 43 -19.61 -28.07 16.42
CA SER A 43 -19.02 -29.35 16.80
C SER A 43 -19.42 -30.52 15.90
N GLU A 44 -20.44 -30.35 15.04
CA GLU A 44 -20.88 -31.33 14.04
C GLU A 44 -20.34 -31.01 12.63
N GLY A 45 -19.56 -29.92 12.47
CA GLY A 45 -18.96 -29.49 11.22
C GLY A 45 -19.84 -28.57 10.35
N GLU A 46 -21.00 -28.15 10.85
CA GLU A 46 -21.90 -27.21 10.16
C GLU A 46 -21.32 -25.79 10.22
N ILE A 47 -21.37 -25.06 9.09
CA ILE A 47 -20.93 -23.67 8.99
C ILE A 47 -22.16 -22.76 9.03
N LEU A 48 -22.21 -21.85 10.01
CA LEU A 48 -23.34 -20.98 10.31
C LEU A 48 -22.91 -19.51 10.36
N PRO A 49 -23.69 -18.58 9.78
CA PRO A 49 -23.27 -17.19 9.65
C PRO A 49 -23.08 -16.51 11.02
N ALA A 50 -21.91 -15.94 11.27
CA ALA A 50 -21.59 -15.27 12.54
C ALA A 50 -22.36 -13.95 12.77
N GLY A 51 -22.87 -13.36 11.67
CA GLY A 51 -23.66 -12.12 11.70
C GLY A 51 -22.88 -10.91 12.23
N ALA A 52 -21.56 -10.91 12.03
CA ALA A 52 -20.63 -10.00 12.71
C ALA A 52 -20.80 -8.53 12.28
N ARG A 53 -20.81 -7.62 13.26
CA ARG A 53 -20.76 -6.16 13.07
C ARG A 53 -19.60 -5.59 13.89
N ILE A 54 -18.77 -4.73 13.29
CA ILE A 54 -17.55 -4.21 13.91
C ILE A 54 -17.59 -2.68 13.90
N GLU A 55 -17.44 -2.06 15.08
CA GLU A 55 -17.60 -0.62 15.26
C GLU A 55 -16.47 0.02 16.09
N PRO A 56 -15.76 1.03 15.55
CA PRO A 56 -15.69 1.38 14.12
C PRO A 56 -15.11 0.23 13.28
N ALA A 57 -15.60 0.06 12.05
CA ALA A 57 -15.17 -1.03 11.15
C ALA A 57 -13.69 -0.91 10.71
N TYR A 58 -13.14 0.30 10.75
CA TYR A 58 -11.74 0.62 10.47
C TYR A 58 -11.16 1.50 11.58
N VAL A 59 -9.91 1.28 11.96
CA VAL A 59 -9.13 2.22 12.79
C VAL A 59 -7.75 2.46 12.20
N TYR A 60 -7.34 3.72 12.09
CA TYR A 60 -5.95 4.08 11.87
C TYR A 60 -5.23 4.23 13.21
N LEU A 61 -4.24 3.36 13.47
CA LEU A 61 -3.63 3.17 14.78
C LEU A 61 -2.13 3.46 14.71
N LEU A 62 -1.71 4.59 15.28
CA LEU A 62 -0.30 5.01 15.34
C LEU A 62 0.55 4.04 16.19
N GLN A 63 1.87 4.05 15.99
CA GLN A 63 2.82 3.28 16.82
C GLN A 63 2.60 3.61 18.31
N GLY A 64 2.47 2.57 19.15
CA GLY A 64 2.24 2.72 20.60
C GLY A 64 0.85 3.21 21.00
N ALA A 65 -0.04 3.52 20.05
CA ALA A 65 -1.39 3.97 20.34
C ALA A 65 -2.35 2.81 20.64
N GLU A 66 -3.43 3.12 21.35
CA GLU A 66 -4.52 2.20 21.68
C GLU A 66 -5.87 2.76 21.22
N VAL A 67 -6.80 1.85 20.89
CA VAL A 67 -8.18 2.17 20.51
C VAL A 67 -9.15 1.19 21.19
N ARG A 68 -10.44 1.53 21.18
CA ARG A 68 -11.54 0.61 21.49
C ARG A 68 -12.37 0.36 20.24
N GLN A 69 -12.61 -0.91 19.92
CA GLN A 69 -13.60 -1.37 18.95
C GLN A 69 -14.61 -2.27 19.67
N THR A 70 -15.84 -2.36 19.14
CA THR A 70 -16.82 -3.38 19.54
C THR A 70 -17.02 -4.34 18.38
N VAL A 71 -16.89 -5.63 18.65
CA VAL A 71 -17.23 -6.71 17.71
C VAL A 71 -18.50 -7.37 18.24
N THR A 72 -19.62 -7.16 17.56
CA THR A 72 -20.91 -7.77 17.90
C THR A 72 -21.16 -9.00 17.03
N LEU A 73 -21.45 -10.12 17.67
CA LEU A 73 -21.80 -11.41 17.07
C LEU A 73 -23.21 -11.82 17.49
N ARG A 74 -23.82 -12.78 16.79
CA ARG A 74 -25.08 -13.40 17.21
C ARG A 74 -24.93 -14.91 17.35
N VAL A 75 -25.59 -15.48 18.35
CA VAL A 75 -25.77 -16.94 18.47
C VAL A 75 -26.94 -17.35 17.57
N PRO A 76 -26.78 -18.31 16.63
CA PRO A 76 -27.88 -18.78 15.79
C PRO A 76 -29.05 -19.35 16.63
N LEU A 77 -30.28 -18.98 16.24
CA LEU A 77 -31.52 -19.26 17.02
C LEU A 77 -31.93 -20.74 17.09
N HIS A 78 -31.50 -21.56 16.13
CA HIS A 78 -31.94 -22.96 15.97
C HIS A 78 -31.05 -23.98 16.72
N LEU A 79 -30.02 -23.51 17.42
CA LEU A 79 -29.03 -24.38 18.07
C LEU A 79 -29.57 -25.04 19.33
N LYS A 80 -29.14 -26.27 19.57
CA LYS A 80 -29.50 -27.05 20.76
C LYS A 80 -28.55 -26.72 21.90
N GLU A 81 -29.03 -26.88 23.13
CA GLU A 81 -28.16 -26.87 24.30
C GLU A 81 -27.06 -27.94 24.18
N GLY A 82 -25.86 -27.61 24.64
CA GLY A 82 -24.67 -28.47 24.56
C GLY A 82 -23.91 -28.37 23.23
N THR A 83 -24.48 -27.78 22.17
CA THR A 83 -23.73 -27.50 20.94
C THR A 83 -22.55 -26.57 21.24
N ARG A 84 -21.38 -26.85 20.67
CA ARG A 84 -20.23 -25.94 20.69
C ARG A 84 -20.06 -25.29 19.33
N LEU A 85 -19.81 -23.98 19.31
CA LEU A 85 -19.38 -23.25 18.12
C LEU A 85 -17.94 -22.77 18.30
N THR A 86 -17.21 -22.68 17.19
CA THR A 86 -15.89 -22.05 17.10
C THR A 86 -15.88 -21.03 15.97
N SER A 87 -15.23 -19.90 16.20
CA SER A 87 -14.98 -18.82 15.24
C SER A 87 -13.62 -18.19 15.57
N ALA A 88 -13.13 -17.27 14.75
CA ALA A 88 -11.89 -16.55 15.02
C ALA A 88 -11.99 -15.07 14.61
N LEU A 89 -11.48 -14.18 15.46
CA LEU A 89 -11.26 -12.77 15.15
C LEU A 89 -9.87 -12.61 14.53
N ARG A 90 -9.83 -12.25 13.25
CA ARG A 90 -8.64 -12.06 12.42
C ARG A 90 -8.28 -10.59 12.26
N PHE A 91 -7.00 -10.34 11.98
CA PHE A 91 -6.45 -9.03 11.65
C PHE A 91 -5.65 -9.14 10.33
N PRO A 92 -6.34 -9.24 9.17
CA PRO A 92 -5.71 -9.54 7.89
C PRO A 92 -4.66 -8.49 7.50
N GLY A 93 -3.54 -8.94 6.91
CA GLY A 93 -2.42 -8.07 6.57
C GLY A 93 -1.64 -7.51 7.77
N ILE A 94 -1.88 -8.04 8.98
CA ILE A 94 -1.18 -7.64 10.22
C ILE A 94 -0.64 -8.86 10.98
N SER A 95 -1.38 -9.96 11.04
CA SER A 95 -0.88 -11.28 11.44
C SER A 95 -1.75 -12.40 10.86
N GLU A 96 -1.11 -13.52 10.53
CA GLU A 96 -1.77 -14.78 10.16
C GLU A 96 -2.39 -15.49 11.38
N GLN A 97 -1.95 -15.12 12.59
CA GLN A 97 -2.51 -15.64 13.83
C GLN A 97 -3.87 -14.98 14.12
N ALA A 98 -4.80 -15.72 14.72
CA ALA A 98 -6.17 -15.27 14.98
C ALA A 98 -6.57 -15.51 16.44
N VAL A 99 -7.40 -14.61 16.98
CA VAL A 99 -7.97 -14.74 18.34
C VAL A 99 -9.13 -15.73 18.27
N ALA A 100 -8.92 -16.93 18.82
CA ALA A 100 -9.94 -17.98 18.82
C ALA A 100 -11.12 -17.62 19.72
N ILE A 101 -12.34 -17.82 19.22
CA ILE A 101 -13.61 -17.61 19.93
C ILE A 101 -14.33 -18.96 20.01
N ALA A 102 -14.47 -19.50 21.22
CA ALA A 102 -15.24 -20.70 21.51
C ALA A 102 -16.50 -20.33 22.28
N LEU A 103 -17.63 -20.92 21.88
CA LEU A 103 -18.94 -20.68 22.48
C LEU A 103 -19.65 -22.00 22.81
N GLY A 104 -20.05 -22.18 24.07
CA GLY A 104 -21.02 -23.19 24.48
C GLY A 104 -22.45 -22.66 24.40
N VAL A 105 -23.33 -23.38 23.73
CA VAL A 105 -24.77 -23.06 23.70
C VAL A 105 -25.44 -23.62 24.96
N ARG A 106 -26.01 -22.73 25.78
CA ARG A 106 -26.84 -23.10 26.95
C ARG A 106 -28.33 -23.13 26.60
N GLY A 107 -29.14 -23.80 27.42
CA GLY A 107 -30.60 -23.70 27.36
C GLY A 107 -31.07 -22.25 27.51
N GLY A 108 -32.15 -21.89 26.80
CA GLY A 108 -32.72 -20.55 26.81
C GLY A 108 -34.08 -20.52 27.53
N ASP A 109 -34.17 -19.75 28.62
CA ASP A 109 -35.41 -19.53 29.38
C ASP A 109 -36.36 -18.55 28.66
N GLY A 110 -36.96 -19.02 27.57
CA GLY A 110 -38.14 -18.41 26.95
C GLY A 110 -37.89 -17.26 25.97
N ASP A 111 -39.00 -16.78 25.40
CA ASP A 111 -39.08 -15.89 24.22
C ASP A 111 -38.80 -14.39 24.55
N ALA A 112 -38.00 -14.14 25.58
CA ALA A 112 -37.71 -12.79 26.08
C ALA A 112 -36.47 -12.17 25.40
N PRO A 113 -36.46 -10.86 25.09
CA PRO A 113 -35.29 -10.21 24.50
C PRO A 113 -34.13 -10.12 25.52
N LEU A 114 -33.17 -11.04 25.39
CA LEU A 114 -32.02 -11.11 26.28
C LEU A 114 -31.03 -9.95 26.04
N PRO A 115 -30.43 -9.37 27.11
CA PRO A 115 -29.40 -8.35 26.97
C PRO A 115 -28.14 -8.93 26.32
N ALA A 116 -27.33 -8.08 25.68
CA ALA A 116 -26.10 -8.53 25.04
C ALA A 116 -25.03 -8.93 26.07
N LEU A 117 -24.36 -10.05 25.84
CA LEU A 117 -23.24 -10.51 26.65
C LEU A 117 -21.98 -9.68 26.32
N GLU A 118 -21.62 -8.76 27.20
CA GLU A 118 -20.39 -7.98 27.04
C GLU A 118 -19.16 -8.75 27.56
N CYS A 119 -18.12 -8.86 26.73
CA CYS A 119 -16.86 -9.53 27.06
C CYS A 119 -15.67 -8.61 26.75
N PRO A 120 -14.82 -8.25 27.73
CA PRO A 120 -13.61 -7.48 27.46
C PRO A 120 -12.54 -8.35 26.79
N LEU A 121 -11.89 -7.82 25.75
CA LEU A 121 -10.83 -8.50 25.02
C LEU A 121 -9.67 -7.52 24.79
N GLU A 122 -8.48 -7.80 25.33
CA GLU A 122 -7.27 -7.03 25.04
C GLU A 122 -6.44 -7.70 23.93
N VAL A 123 -6.07 -6.94 22.90
CA VAL A 123 -5.28 -7.39 21.76
C VAL A 123 -4.10 -6.45 21.55
N SER A 124 -2.89 -7.01 21.41
CA SER A 124 -1.74 -6.29 20.88
C SER A 124 -1.43 -6.77 19.46
N LEU A 125 -1.00 -5.84 18.60
CA LEU A 125 -0.56 -6.12 17.23
C LEU A 125 0.97 -5.98 17.12
N PRO A 126 1.69 -6.92 16.48
CA PRO A 126 1.17 -8.12 15.82
C PRO A 126 0.67 -9.18 16.83
N LEU A 127 -0.22 -10.08 16.37
CA LEU A 127 -0.63 -11.23 17.16
C LEU A 127 0.47 -12.29 17.18
N GLY A 128 1.03 -12.54 18.36
CA GLY A 128 2.12 -13.48 18.61
C GLY A 128 3.51 -12.91 18.29
N ASP A 129 4.49 -13.24 19.13
CA ASP A 129 5.91 -12.89 18.90
C ASP A 129 6.68 -14.00 18.14
N ASP A 130 6.04 -15.13 17.85
CA ASP A 130 6.71 -16.31 17.28
C ASP A 130 6.90 -16.18 15.77
N ALA A 131 8.17 -16.09 15.34
CA ALA A 131 8.55 -16.16 13.94
C ALA A 131 8.17 -17.52 13.32
N PRO A 132 7.72 -17.55 12.04
CA PRO A 132 7.32 -18.78 11.38
C PRO A 132 8.51 -19.75 11.28
N ARG A 133 8.38 -20.93 11.88
CA ARG A 133 9.39 -21.99 11.76
C ARG A 133 9.39 -22.51 10.33
N ALA A 134 10.51 -22.32 9.64
CA ALA A 134 10.76 -22.90 8.32
C ALA A 134 10.92 -24.43 8.42
N GLY A 135 9.80 -25.15 8.40
CA GLY A 135 9.75 -26.57 8.07
C GLY A 135 9.74 -26.73 6.54
N GLY A 136 10.75 -27.38 5.98
CA GLY A 136 10.81 -27.63 4.54
C GLY A 136 9.97 -28.84 4.15
N ASP A 137 9.08 -28.65 3.17
CA ASP A 137 8.42 -29.73 2.44
C ASP A 137 8.21 -29.25 0.99
N GLU A 138 8.98 -29.77 0.04
CA GLU A 138 9.14 -29.15 -1.29
C GLU A 138 7.87 -29.28 -2.16
N PHE A 139 7.00 -30.24 -1.86
CA PHE A 139 5.67 -30.35 -2.47
C PHE A 139 4.69 -29.25 -2.01
N GLY A 140 5.02 -28.51 -0.95
CA GLY A 140 4.23 -27.36 -0.51
C GLY A 140 4.24 -26.20 -1.52
N SER A 141 5.35 -25.99 -2.23
CA SER A 141 5.67 -24.75 -2.96
C SER A 141 4.50 -24.13 -3.75
N ALA A 142 3.94 -24.80 -4.75
CA ALA A 142 2.89 -24.24 -5.61
C ALA A 142 1.53 -24.07 -4.90
N ALA A 143 1.15 -25.03 -4.04
CA ALA A 143 -0.07 -24.96 -3.26
C ALA A 143 0.00 -23.88 -2.17
N GLN A 144 1.16 -23.71 -1.54
CA GLN A 144 1.45 -22.71 -0.51
C GLN A 144 1.62 -21.31 -1.10
N ALA A 145 2.20 -21.17 -2.29
CA ALA A 145 2.16 -19.93 -3.06
C ALA A 145 0.72 -19.55 -3.42
N SER A 146 -0.10 -20.52 -3.85
CA SER A 146 -1.52 -20.31 -4.14
C SER A 146 -2.33 -19.94 -2.88
N TYR A 147 -2.10 -20.60 -1.74
CA TYR A 147 -2.74 -20.27 -0.47
C TYR A 147 -2.29 -18.92 0.09
N SER A 148 -0.99 -18.61 -0.01
CA SER A 148 -0.43 -17.30 0.35
C SER A 148 -1.01 -16.19 -0.54
N LEU A 149 -1.28 -16.49 -1.82
CA LEU A 149 -1.98 -15.56 -2.72
C LEU A 149 -3.47 -15.47 -2.43
N VAL A 150 -4.18 -16.55 -2.05
CA VAL A 150 -5.61 -16.47 -1.70
C VAL A 150 -5.81 -15.70 -0.39
N ALA A 151 -4.95 -15.94 0.62
CA ALA A 151 -4.87 -15.10 1.81
C ALA A 151 -4.45 -13.67 1.46
N GLY A 152 -3.50 -13.50 0.54
CA GLY A 152 -3.06 -12.22 -0.01
C GLY A 152 -4.09 -11.50 -0.88
N LEU A 153 -5.10 -12.20 -1.43
CA LEU A 153 -6.20 -11.68 -2.23
C LEU A 153 -7.36 -11.23 -1.35
N ALA A 154 -7.69 -11.98 -0.30
CA ALA A 154 -8.45 -11.44 0.82
C ALA A 154 -7.71 -10.25 1.46
N GLY A 155 -6.37 -10.30 1.44
CA GLY A 155 -5.45 -9.23 1.77
C GLY A 155 -5.29 -8.14 0.71
N LEU A 156 -5.85 -8.23 -0.50
CA LEU A 156 -5.74 -7.16 -1.51
C LEU A 156 -6.80 -6.06 -1.31
N ASP A 157 -7.82 -6.37 -0.51
CA ASP A 157 -8.70 -5.40 0.15
C ASP A 157 -7.98 -4.64 1.30
N MET A 158 -6.72 -5.01 1.62
CA MET A 158 -5.95 -4.55 2.78
C MET A 158 -4.54 -4.05 2.45
N LEU A 159 -3.86 -4.60 1.43
CA LEU A 159 -2.68 -4.02 0.82
C LEU A 159 -3.05 -2.62 0.33
N PRO A 160 -2.50 -1.54 0.92
CA PRO A 160 -2.94 -0.21 0.57
C PRO A 160 -2.56 0.07 -0.89
N ALA A 161 -3.52 0.05 -1.82
CA ALA A 161 -3.25 0.15 -3.26
C ALA A 161 -2.38 1.36 -3.63
N ARG A 162 -2.46 2.45 -2.85
CA ARG A 162 -1.53 3.59 -2.82
C ARG A 162 -0.03 3.23 -2.87
N TRP A 163 0.39 2.11 -2.28
CA TRP A 163 1.77 1.65 -2.18
C TRP A 163 2.22 0.97 -3.47
N LEU A 164 1.41 0.07 -4.03
CA LEU A 164 1.64 -0.48 -5.37
C LEU A 164 1.59 0.63 -6.44
N VAL A 165 0.68 1.60 -6.30
CA VAL A 165 0.63 2.80 -7.15
C VAL A 165 1.88 3.67 -7.00
N ALA A 166 2.45 3.80 -5.79
CA ALA A 166 3.72 4.51 -5.60
C ALA A 166 4.89 3.78 -6.29
N GLU A 167 4.97 2.46 -6.19
CA GLU A 167 5.98 1.67 -6.91
C GLU A 167 5.80 1.76 -8.43
N LEU A 168 4.57 1.60 -8.94
CA LEU A 168 4.24 1.75 -10.37
C LEU A 168 4.58 3.15 -10.89
N LEU A 169 4.15 4.23 -10.22
CA LEU A 169 4.48 5.60 -10.63
C LEU A 169 6.00 5.84 -10.63
N THR A 170 6.72 5.22 -9.69
CA THR A 170 8.19 5.32 -9.63
C THR A 170 8.84 4.57 -10.80
N ALA A 171 8.38 3.37 -11.13
CA ALA A 171 8.88 2.62 -12.29
C ALA A 171 8.60 3.35 -13.62
N VAL A 172 7.42 3.96 -13.77
CA VAL A 172 7.08 4.82 -14.91
C VAL A 172 8.02 6.02 -14.99
N CYS A 173 8.28 6.69 -13.86
CA CYS A 173 9.24 7.80 -13.82
C CYS A 173 10.68 7.35 -14.14
N GLN A 174 11.09 6.14 -13.74
CA GLN A 174 12.42 5.60 -14.04
C GLN A 174 12.60 5.32 -15.54
N ALA A 175 11.59 4.75 -16.19
CA ALA A 175 11.55 4.60 -17.65
C ALA A 175 11.53 5.97 -18.36
N GLY A 176 10.91 6.98 -17.76
CA GLY A 176 10.92 8.35 -18.24
C GLY A 176 12.26 9.08 -18.09
N GLU A 177 13.02 8.86 -17.01
CA GLU A 177 14.35 9.47 -16.84
C GLU A 177 15.32 9.03 -17.94
N ALA A 178 15.27 7.76 -18.34
CA ALA A 178 16.03 7.25 -19.49
C ALA A 178 15.69 7.93 -20.83
N GLN A 179 14.57 8.67 -20.92
CA GLN A 179 14.23 9.51 -22.07
C GLN A 179 14.58 10.98 -21.88
N THR A 180 14.75 11.46 -20.64
CA THR A 180 15.22 12.83 -20.36
C THR A 180 16.63 13.09 -20.94
N ASP A 181 17.41 12.02 -21.14
CA ASP A 181 18.70 12.09 -21.85
C ASP A 181 18.63 11.92 -23.37
N SER A 182 17.49 11.53 -23.95
CA SER A 182 17.33 11.41 -25.40
C SER A 182 17.03 12.77 -26.05
N GLU A 183 17.52 12.99 -27.28
CA GLU A 183 17.28 14.24 -28.01
C GLU A 183 15.78 14.53 -28.20
N ALA A 184 15.01 13.50 -28.54
CA ALA A 184 13.56 13.58 -28.67
C ALA A 184 12.85 13.89 -27.35
N GLY A 185 13.27 13.26 -26.24
CA GLY A 185 12.70 13.52 -24.91
C GLY A 185 13.01 14.93 -24.41
N ARG A 186 14.24 15.41 -24.60
CA ARG A 186 14.64 16.81 -24.32
C ARG A 186 13.81 17.79 -25.14
N ALA A 187 13.72 17.60 -26.46
CA ALA A 187 12.94 18.47 -27.34
C ALA A 187 11.43 18.45 -27.03
N LEU A 188 10.88 17.32 -26.57
CA LEU A 188 9.50 17.24 -26.08
C LEU A 188 9.32 17.97 -24.75
N LEU A 189 10.19 17.75 -23.76
CA LEU A 189 10.13 18.46 -22.47
C LEU A 189 10.33 19.96 -22.59
N GLU A 190 11.22 20.42 -23.46
CA GLU A 190 11.52 21.84 -23.68
C GLU A 190 10.31 22.57 -24.31
N ARG A 191 9.67 21.95 -25.32
CA ARG A 191 8.37 22.42 -25.86
C ARG A 191 7.26 22.38 -24.81
N LEU A 192 7.08 21.26 -24.10
CA LEU A 192 6.05 21.12 -23.06
C LEU A 192 6.24 22.14 -21.93
N GLY A 193 7.47 22.36 -21.48
CA GLY A 193 7.83 23.30 -20.40
C GLY A 193 7.45 24.75 -20.69
N ARG A 194 7.36 25.15 -21.97
CA ARG A 194 6.84 26.47 -22.36
C ARG A 194 5.31 26.59 -22.18
N THR A 195 4.56 25.48 -22.24
CA THR A 195 3.08 25.46 -22.17
C THR A 195 2.50 25.79 -20.79
N ARG A 196 1.22 26.21 -20.75
CA ARG A 196 0.44 26.29 -19.50
C ARG A 196 0.11 24.91 -18.92
N PHE A 197 -0.02 23.88 -19.75
CA PHE A 197 -0.30 22.51 -19.30
C PHE A 197 0.80 22.01 -18.34
N PHE A 198 2.06 22.10 -18.76
CA PHE A 198 3.18 21.64 -17.95
C PHE A 198 3.31 22.44 -16.65
N LYS A 199 3.27 23.78 -16.74
CA LYS A 199 3.38 24.67 -15.57
C LYS A 199 2.27 24.42 -14.54
N ASN A 200 1.02 24.28 -14.99
CA ASN A 200 -0.10 23.95 -14.10
C ASN A 200 0.02 22.52 -13.55
N GLY A 201 0.52 21.58 -14.34
CA GLY A 201 0.76 20.19 -13.94
C GLY A 201 1.79 20.07 -12.81
N VAL A 202 2.95 20.71 -12.95
CA VAL A 202 3.99 20.78 -11.90
C VAL A 202 3.44 21.40 -10.62
N VAL A 203 2.70 22.52 -10.72
CA VAL A 203 2.06 23.14 -9.55
C VAL A 203 1.05 22.21 -8.88
N ALA A 204 0.17 21.54 -9.65
CA ALA A 204 -0.78 20.59 -9.10
C ALA A 204 -0.08 19.38 -8.43
N PHE A 205 0.97 18.85 -9.05
CA PHE A 205 1.77 17.73 -8.52
C PHE A 205 2.49 18.09 -7.21
N ALA A 206 3.02 19.32 -7.13
CA ALA A 206 3.62 19.87 -5.92
C ALA A 206 2.58 20.13 -4.81
N SER A 207 1.45 20.78 -5.13
CA SER A 207 0.38 21.09 -4.17
C SER A 207 -0.31 19.84 -3.62
N ALA A 208 -0.44 18.78 -4.42
CA ALA A 208 -0.89 17.46 -3.96
C ALA A 208 0.15 16.72 -3.10
N GLN A 209 1.36 17.28 -2.92
CA GLN A 209 2.52 16.66 -2.28
C GLN A 209 2.90 15.30 -2.88
N ALA A 210 2.62 15.07 -4.17
CA ALA A 210 2.76 13.77 -4.80
C ALA A 210 4.18 13.16 -4.67
N PRO A 211 5.30 13.89 -4.83
CA PRO A 211 6.65 13.35 -4.57
C PRO A 211 6.80 12.81 -3.14
N ARG A 212 6.30 13.53 -2.13
CA ARG A 212 6.36 13.14 -0.72
C ARG A 212 5.47 11.93 -0.42
N TRP A 213 4.31 11.85 -1.07
CA TRP A 213 3.40 10.71 -0.97
C TRP A 213 4.02 9.45 -1.59
N ILE A 214 4.64 9.56 -2.77
CA ILE A 214 5.36 8.45 -3.43
C ILE A 214 6.50 7.97 -2.52
N LEU A 215 7.40 8.86 -2.08
CA LEU A 215 8.50 8.53 -1.17
C LEU A 215 8.00 7.84 0.12
N SER A 216 6.94 8.35 0.74
CA SER A 216 6.35 7.73 1.93
C SER A 216 5.75 6.33 1.65
N GLY A 217 5.22 6.11 0.44
CA GLY A 217 4.76 4.80 -0.02
C GLY A 217 5.90 3.80 -0.19
N LEU A 218 6.97 4.20 -0.88
CA LEU A 218 8.17 3.37 -1.07
C LEU A 218 8.87 3.04 0.25
N SER A 219 8.95 4.00 1.19
CA SER A 219 9.47 3.73 2.53
C SER A 219 8.63 2.72 3.30
N ALA A 220 7.30 2.73 3.11
CA ALA A 220 6.41 1.77 3.74
C ALA A 220 6.52 0.35 3.12
N THR A 221 6.68 0.23 1.80
CA THR A 221 6.82 -1.10 1.16
C THR A 221 8.13 -1.77 1.49
N SER A 222 9.28 -1.10 1.38
CA SER A 222 10.56 -1.71 1.79
C SER A 222 10.67 -1.91 3.30
N GLY A 223 9.96 -1.10 4.11
CA GLY A 223 9.83 -1.35 5.56
C GLY A 223 9.06 -2.65 5.85
N LEU A 224 7.99 -2.92 5.11
CA LEU A 224 7.25 -4.19 5.17
C LEU A 224 8.09 -5.37 4.64
N HIS A 225 8.79 -5.21 3.51
CA HIS A 225 9.63 -6.27 2.91
C HIS A 225 10.85 -6.62 3.80
N ALA A 226 11.41 -5.64 4.51
CA ALA A 226 12.43 -5.89 5.54
C ALA A 226 11.85 -6.61 6.77
N ALA A 227 10.62 -6.28 7.19
CA ALA A 227 9.94 -6.99 8.28
C ALA A 227 9.56 -8.44 7.92
N MET A 228 9.40 -8.75 6.62
CA MET A 228 9.23 -10.11 6.09
C MET A 228 10.56 -10.85 5.84
N GLY A 229 11.71 -10.27 6.24
CA GLY A 229 13.02 -10.92 6.23
C GLY A 229 13.84 -10.76 4.95
N GLY A 230 13.42 -9.89 4.02
CA GLY A 230 14.17 -9.53 2.81
C GLY A 230 15.10 -8.33 2.97
N GLN A 231 15.73 -7.91 1.86
CA GLN A 231 16.71 -6.83 1.88
C GLN A 231 16.08 -5.44 1.84
N LEU A 232 16.66 -4.51 2.60
CA LEU A 232 16.30 -3.09 2.60
C LEU A 232 16.64 -2.44 1.24
N GLY A 233 15.76 -1.57 0.74
CA GLY A 233 15.96 -0.81 -0.50
C GLY A 233 15.27 -1.40 -1.74
N GLN A 234 14.92 -2.69 -1.72
CA GLN A 234 14.06 -3.29 -2.74
C GLN A 234 12.62 -2.80 -2.56
N GLY A 235 12.06 -2.17 -3.59
CA GLY A 235 10.60 -2.01 -3.74
C GLY A 235 10.01 -3.36 -4.10
N GLN A 236 8.97 -3.79 -3.38
CA GLN A 236 8.73 -5.23 -3.22
C GLN A 236 7.32 -5.71 -3.61
N LEU A 237 6.31 -4.83 -3.71
CA LEU A 237 4.98 -5.28 -4.17
C LEU A 237 5.01 -5.56 -5.67
N LEU A 238 5.59 -4.67 -6.48
CA LEU A 238 5.77 -4.84 -7.92
C LEU A 238 6.51 -6.14 -8.24
N HIS A 239 7.62 -6.42 -7.53
CA HIS A 239 8.43 -7.63 -7.70
C HIS A 239 7.67 -8.91 -7.32
N ILE A 240 6.87 -8.91 -6.24
CA ILE A 240 6.01 -10.04 -5.88
C ILE A 240 4.94 -10.29 -6.97
N TRP A 241 4.29 -9.22 -7.46
CA TRP A 241 3.30 -9.31 -8.54
C TRP A 241 3.90 -9.81 -9.86
N GLU A 242 5.08 -9.33 -10.23
CA GLU A 242 5.80 -9.76 -11.44
C GLU A 242 6.21 -11.24 -11.36
N ARG A 243 6.78 -11.67 -10.23
CA ARG A 243 7.11 -13.09 -9.99
C ARG A 243 5.87 -13.98 -9.97
N TRP A 244 4.73 -13.49 -9.50
CA TRP A 244 3.47 -14.24 -9.56
C TRP A 244 2.93 -14.35 -10.99
N LEU A 245 2.88 -13.24 -11.75
CA LEU A 245 2.44 -13.25 -13.15
C LEU A 245 3.29 -14.17 -14.04
N LEU A 246 4.60 -14.21 -13.80
CA LEU A 246 5.52 -15.10 -14.49
C LEU A 246 5.38 -16.55 -14.00
N GLY A 247 5.22 -16.76 -12.68
CA GLY A 247 4.90 -18.07 -12.11
C GLY A 247 3.57 -18.67 -12.59
N LEU A 248 2.59 -17.85 -13.02
CA LEU A 248 1.39 -18.34 -13.72
C LEU A 248 1.69 -18.86 -15.13
N ALA A 249 2.68 -18.28 -15.83
CA ALA A 249 3.12 -18.74 -17.15
C ALA A 249 4.06 -19.98 -17.08
N ASP A 250 4.64 -20.23 -15.92
CA ASP A 250 5.38 -21.44 -15.59
C ASP A 250 4.46 -22.55 -15.04
N ALA A 251 3.31 -22.19 -14.44
CA ALA A 251 2.26 -23.11 -14.01
C ALA A 251 1.34 -23.60 -15.16
N ASP A 252 1.70 -23.32 -16.41
CA ASP A 252 1.02 -23.82 -17.60
C ASP A 252 1.26 -25.33 -17.76
N ILE A 253 0.26 -26.13 -17.38
CA ILE A 253 0.34 -27.59 -17.27
C ILE A 253 0.66 -28.27 -18.63
N GLU A 254 0.46 -27.58 -19.75
CA GLU A 254 0.81 -28.10 -21.09
C GLU A 254 2.32 -28.00 -21.40
N ARG A 255 3.11 -27.24 -20.61
CA ARG A 255 4.59 -27.23 -20.70
C ARG A 255 5.21 -28.37 -19.90
N GLY A 256 5.45 -29.49 -20.57
CA GLY A 256 6.12 -30.67 -20.00
C GLY A 256 7.63 -30.54 -19.70
N ASP A 257 8.21 -29.33 -19.78
CA ASP A 257 9.63 -29.05 -19.53
C ASP A 257 9.80 -28.16 -18.29
N ALA A 258 10.93 -28.32 -17.58
CA ALA A 258 11.25 -27.47 -16.42
C ALA A 258 11.44 -26.00 -16.84
N ALA A 259 10.64 -25.10 -16.26
CA ALA A 259 10.68 -23.68 -16.58
C ALA A 259 12.07 -23.05 -16.31
N PRO A 260 12.54 -22.12 -17.16
CA PRO A 260 13.81 -21.42 -16.95
C PRO A 260 13.76 -20.50 -15.72
N GLU A 261 14.88 -20.37 -15.01
CA GLU A 261 14.97 -19.50 -13.83
C GLU A 261 14.61 -18.04 -14.17
N VAL A 262 13.41 -17.60 -13.76
CA VAL A 262 12.89 -16.25 -14.02
C VAL A 262 13.63 -15.21 -13.19
N ARG A 263 14.70 -14.66 -13.78
CA ARG A 263 15.49 -13.56 -13.21
C ARG A 263 14.81 -12.21 -13.42
N VAL A 264 13.87 -11.88 -12.54
CA VAL A 264 13.30 -10.53 -12.44
C VAL A 264 14.40 -9.51 -12.08
N PRO A 265 14.50 -8.35 -12.74
CA PRO A 265 15.51 -7.33 -12.43
C PRO A 265 15.40 -6.77 -10.99
N ASP A 266 16.53 -6.35 -10.43
CA ASP A 266 16.58 -5.58 -9.17
C ASP A 266 16.06 -4.16 -9.41
N VAL A 267 14.75 -3.95 -9.27
CA VAL A 267 14.12 -2.63 -9.46
C VAL A 267 14.37 -1.75 -8.24
N GLN A 268 15.50 -1.04 -8.22
CA GLN A 268 15.94 -0.16 -7.12
C GLN A 268 15.14 1.16 -7.05
N LEU A 269 13.82 1.06 -6.96
CA LEU A 269 12.87 2.19 -6.94
C LEU A 269 13.17 3.19 -5.83
N GLN A 270 13.61 2.75 -4.66
CA GLN A 270 14.02 3.66 -3.57
C GLN A 270 15.26 4.50 -3.92
N ALA A 271 16.28 3.90 -4.53
CA ALA A 271 17.51 4.59 -4.89
C ALA A 271 17.23 5.66 -5.95
N PHE A 272 16.47 5.31 -6.99
CA PHE A 272 16.02 6.27 -8.01
C PHE A 272 15.16 7.39 -7.42
N ALA A 273 14.15 7.07 -6.59
CA ALA A 273 13.31 8.07 -5.94
C ALA A 273 14.12 9.03 -5.03
N ALA A 274 15.20 8.56 -4.42
CA ALA A 274 16.12 9.41 -3.65
C ALA A 274 16.91 10.40 -4.53
N THR A 275 17.22 10.07 -5.80
CA THR A 275 17.87 11.02 -6.73
C THR A 275 16.93 12.14 -7.22
N LEU A 276 15.62 11.88 -7.24
CA LEU A 276 14.58 12.89 -7.53
C LEU A 276 14.20 13.71 -6.28
N GLY A 277 14.24 13.09 -5.10
CA GLY A 277 13.84 13.71 -3.85
C GLY A 277 12.41 14.28 -3.95
N THR A 278 12.24 15.54 -3.56
CA THR A 278 10.93 16.25 -3.61
C THR A 278 10.75 17.15 -4.83
N GLN A 279 11.61 17.05 -5.86
CA GLN A 279 11.62 17.93 -7.04
C GLN A 279 10.43 17.62 -7.98
N ALA A 280 9.29 18.25 -7.70
CA ALA A 280 8.01 17.97 -8.36
C ALA A 280 8.00 18.21 -9.88
N ASP A 281 8.87 19.10 -10.36
CA ASP A 281 9.13 19.36 -11.77
C ASP A 281 9.81 18.17 -12.47
N ARG A 282 10.88 17.61 -11.89
CA ARG A 282 11.53 16.39 -12.41
C ARG A 282 10.62 15.18 -12.31
N TRP A 283 9.93 14.99 -11.20
CA TRP A 283 8.93 13.92 -11.06
C TRP A 283 7.85 14.01 -12.13
N PHE A 284 7.29 15.19 -12.37
CA PHE A 284 6.24 15.37 -13.38
C PHE A 284 6.77 15.23 -14.82
N ALA A 285 7.97 15.74 -15.12
CA ALA A 285 8.64 15.57 -16.41
C ALA A 285 8.89 14.08 -16.74
N ASN A 286 9.52 13.36 -15.81
CA ASN A 286 9.81 11.94 -15.95
C ASN A 286 8.51 11.12 -16.03
N LEU A 287 7.47 11.45 -15.25
CA LEU A 287 6.16 10.80 -15.36
C LEU A 287 5.53 10.97 -16.75
N LEU A 288 5.58 12.17 -17.34
CA LEU A 288 5.04 12.41 -18.68
C LEU A 288 5.80 11.63 -19.76
N LEU A 289 7.13 11.58 -19.72
CA LEU A 289 7.93 10.79 -20.67
C LEU A 289 7.69 9.28 -20.50
N GLY A 290 7.62 8.78 -19.27
CA GLY A 290 7.32 7.37 -18.99
C GLY A 290 5.93 6.95 -19.49
N LEU A 291 4.91 7.79 -19.27
CA LEU A 291 3.56 7.53 -19.79
C LEU A 291 3.50 7.64 -21.32
N ALA A 292 4.34 8.45 -21.95
CA ALA A 292 4.47 8.52 -23.41
C ALA A 292 5.04 7.22 -23.99
N LEU A 293 6.10 6.66 -23.40
CA LEU A 293 6.66 5.36 -23.78
C LEU A 293 5.62 4.23 -23.70
N LEU A 294 4.89 4.18 -22.58
CA LEU A 294 3.94 3.10 -22.28
C LEU A 294 2.59 3.24 -22.99
N SER A 295 2.30 4.40 -23.61
CA SER A 295 1.04 4.62 -24.31
C SER A 295 1.17 5.56 -25.51
N PRO A 296 1.07 5.04 -26.75
CA PRO A 296 1.04 5.86 -27.96
C PRO A 296 -0.06 6.93 -27.97
N ARG A 297 -1.18 6.69 -27.26
CA ARG A 297 -2.25 7.67 -27.06
C ARG A 297 -1.81 8.85 -26.20
N VAL A 298 -1.02 8.61 -25.15
CA VAL A 298 -0.46 9.68 -24.31
C VAL A 298 0.64 10.42 -25.07
N ALA A 299 1.53 9.72 -25.79
CA ALA A 299 2.54 10.35 -26.63
C ALA A 299 1.92 11.30 -27.68
N SER A 300 0.88 10.85 -28.39
CA SER A 300 0.15 11.68 -29.37
C SER A 300 -0.52 12.90 -28.70
N ALA A 301 -1.11 12.74 -27.52
CA ALA A 301 -1.70 13.85 -26.78
C ALA A 301 -0.65 14.88 -26.31
N LEU A 302 0.53 14.42 -25.87
CA LEU A 302 1.63 15.29 -25.45
C LEU A 302 2.25 16.04 -26.63
N GLU A 303 2.44 15.41 -27.79
CA GLU A 303 2.85 16.11 -29.02
C GLU A 303 1.82 17.15 -29.46
N GLN A 304 0.51 16.85 -29.39
CA GLN A 304 -0.55 17.83 -29.68
C GLN A 304 -0.60 19.02 -28.70
N ILE A 305 -0.08 18.85 -27.48
CA ILE A 305 0.08 19.93 -26.48
C ILE A 305 1.39 20.69 -26.74
N ALA A 306 2.49 19.99 -27.04
CA ALA A 306 3.80 20.56 -27.37
C ALA A 306 3.77 21.41 -28.66
N ALA A 307 2.97 21.01 -29.65
CA ALA A 307 2.70 21.79 -30.87
C ALA A 307 1.96 23.12 -30.61
N ARG A 308 1.47 23.35 -29.38
CA ARG A 308 0.85 24.62 -28.93
C ARG A 308 1.77 25.41 -27.97
N ALA A 309 3.05 25.03 -27.89
CA ALA A 309 4.04 25.80 -27.16
C ALA A 309 4.19 27.20 -27.79
N PRO A 310 4.27 28.28 -26.98
CA PRO A 310 4.74 29.57 -27.46
C PRO A 310 6.11 29.43 -28.15
N GLU A 311 6.36 30.22 -29.19
CA GLU A 311 7.67 30.30 -29.82
C GLU A 311 8.77 30.58 -28.78
N PRO A 312 9.98 30.03 -28.95
CA PRO A 312 11.09 30.36 -28.06
C PRO A 312 11.37 31.87 -28.16
N PRO A 313 11.74 32.55 -27.05
CA PRO A 313 12.19 33.93 -27.14
C PRO A 313 13.39 33.99 -28.10
N PRO A 314 13.51 35.03 -28.94
CA PRO A 314 14.66 35.16 -29.82
C PRO A 314 15.95 35.16 -28.98
N PRO A 315 17.05 34.59 -29.48
CA PRO A 315 18.32 34.61 -28.75
C PRO A 315 18.68 36.07 -28.43
N PRO A 316 19.29 36.33 -27.25
CA PRO A 316 19.73 37.68 -26.93
C PRO A 316 20.69 38.14 -28.02
N ALA A 317 20.31 39.22 -28.72
CA ALA A 317 21.13 39.78 -29.79
C ALA A 317 22.54 40.03 -29.25
N GLU A 318 23.56 39.53 -29.96
CA GLU A 318 24.95 39.73 -29.57
C GLU A 318 25.17 41.24 -29.34
N ALA A 319 25.57 41.59 -28.13
CA ALA A 319 25.77 42.98 -27.77
C ALA A 319 26.91 43.52 -28.65
N ALA A 320 26.55 44.34 -29.64
CA ALA A 320 27.49 44.91 -30.60
C ALA A 320 28.69 45.50 -29.84
N PRO A 321 29.93 45.20 -30.27
CA PRO A 321 31.12 45.50 -29.47
C PRO A 321 31.16 46.98 -29.14
N ARG A 322 31.17 47.30 -27.84
CA ARG A 322 31.14 48.68 -27.33
C ARG A 322 32.40 49.42 -27.76
N ALA A 323 32.30 50.15 -28.85
CA ALA A 323 33.32 51.10 -29.30
C ALA A 323 33.21 52.37 -28.47
N GLY A 324 34.29 52.72 -27.75
CA GLY A 324 34.25 53.74 -26.69
C GLY A 324 33.72 53.16 -25.37
N GLY A 325 34.38 53.35 -24.22
CA GLY A 325 35.52 54.24 -23.96
C GLY A 325 35.06 55.67 -23.74
N ASP A 326 34.53 55.93 -22.55
CA ASP A 326 34.41 57.25 -21.95
C ASP A 326 34.81 57.13 -20.47
N ASP A 327 35.43 58.17 -19.92
CA ASP A 327 36.38 58.04 -18.80
C ASP A 327 35.78 58.52 -17.48
N VAL A 328 35.52 57.60 -16.55
CA VAL A 328 34.87 57.91 -15.25
C VAL A 328 35.92 58.32 -14.21
N LEU A 329 36.65 59.39 -14.53
CA LEU A 329 37.51 60.15 -13.62
C LEU A 329 37.03 61.60 -13.58
N GLY A 330 36.06 61.85 -12.70
CA GLY A 330 35.38 63.14 -12.58
C GLY A 330 34.69 63.31 -11.22
N GLU A 331 35.49 63.35 -10.15
CA GLU A 331 35.02 63.79 -8.84
C GLU A 331 34.80 65.32 -8.86
N ASP A 332 33.58 65.79 -8.61
CA ASP A 332 33.34 67.11 -7.98
C ASP A 332 31.87 67.24 -7.54
N GLY A 333 31.59 67.99 -6.46
CA GLY A 333 30.21 68.26 -5.99
C GLY A 333 29.61 67.21 -5.02
N SER A 334 30.22 66.93 -3.86
CA SER A 334 30.23 67.76 -2.65
C SER A 334 29.04 67.51 -1.69
N LEU A 335 29.38 67.27 -0.42
CA LEU A 335 28.45 67.18 0.72
C LEU A 335 27.96 68.57 1.11
N GLY A 336 26.68 68.69 1.50
CA GLY A 336 26.28 69.73 2.47
C GLY A 336 24.95 70.46 2.22
N ARG A 337 23.86 69.93 2.82
CA ARG A 337 23.06 70.63 3.82
C ARG A 337 22.15 69.67 4.57
#